data_AF-A0A951KKN1-F1
#
_entry.id   AF-A0A951KKN1-F1
#
_cell.length_a   1.000
_cell.length_b   1.000
_cell.length_c   1.000
_cell.angle_alpha   90.00
_cell.angle_beta   90.00
_cell.angle_gamma   90.00
#
_symmetry.space_group_name_H-M   'P 1'
#
loop_
_entity.id
_entity.type
_entity.pdbx_description
1 polymer ?
#
loop_
_entity_poly.entity_id
_entity_poly.type
_entity_poly.pdbx_seq_one_letter_code
_entity_poly.pdbx_strand_id
1 'polypeptide(L)'
;METPTLISIGQRAKAAARRLATLPTATKDRALLAIAAELRSDESAILAANEQDVADAQRNGLSEALIDRLRLTPQRLNAIAADVEHVTTLGDPVGERFDERTLPNGLSIYRRRVPIGVVGVIYESRPNVTVDVAALCLKTGNAVILRGGKETVRSNAALVAAIRRALATTGLPDDAVQVIADPSRERVLELLKLDQYVDMIIPRGGAGLHQFCRENATIPVITGGLGVCHMFVDATANLQHAVPVIHNAKVQRPSACNALDTLLVQRDIAPDLLPLVGADLAAAGVELRADPEAMALLTSGGNHVVPAVDSD
;
A
#
# COMPACT_ATOMS: atom_id res chain seq x y z
N MET A 1 -28.39 6.51 16.49
CA MET A 1 -27.67 5.25 16.75
C MET A 1 -26.31 5.64 17.31
N GLU A 2 -25.95 5.16 18.49
CA GLU A 2 -24.63 5.43 19.08
C GLU A 2 -23.52 4.87 18.19
N THR A 3 -22.44 5.63 18.01
CA THR A 3 -21.25 5.15 17.32
C THR A 3 -20.68 3.97 18.11
N PRO A 4 -20.51 2.77 17.50
CA PRO A 4 -20.01 1.61 18.22
C PRO A 4 -18.61 1.90 18.78
N THR A 5 -18.37 1.46 20.02
CA THR A 5 -17.04 1.58 20.64
C THR A 5 -16.01 0.76 19.86
N LEU A 6 -14.73 1.18 19.89
CA LEU A 6 -13.66 0.45 19.21
C LEU A 6 -13.49 -0.98 19.75
N ILE A 7 -13.77 -1.20 21.04
CA ILE A 7 -13.82 -2.53 21.64
C ILE A 7 -14.87 -3.40 20.94
N SER A 8 -16.07 -2.86 20.72
CA SER A 8 -17.14 -3.58 20.01
C SER A 8 -16.76 -3.90 18.56
N ILE A 9 -16.12 -2.95 17.86
CA ILE A 9 -15.57 -3.17 16.50
C ILE A 9 -14.55 -4.32 16.52
N GLY A 10 -13.61 -4.30 17.47
CA GLY A 10 -12.59 -5.33 17.64
C GLY A 10 -13.17 -6.72 17.94
N GLN A 11 -14.17 -6.81 18.82
CA GLN A 11 -14.84 -8.07 19.14
C GLN A 11 -15.51 -8.68 17.90
N ARG A 12 -16.23 -7.87 17.13
CA ARG A 12 -16.86 -8.32 15.88
C ARG A 12 -15.81 -8.74 14.84
N ALA A 13 -14.70 -8.00 14.73
CA ALA A 13 -13.60 -8.36 13.83
C ALA A 13 -12.96 -9.71 14.22
N LYS A 14 -12.71 -9.96 15.51
CA LYS A 14 -12.20 -11.25 15.99
C LYS A 14 -13.17 -12.40 15.68
N ALA A 15 -14.47 -12.20 15.87
CA ALA A 15 -15.47 -13.20 15.53
C ALA A 15 -15.49 -13.49 14.01
N ALA A 16 -15.43 -12.45 13.18
CA ALA A 16 -15.35 -12.58 11.73
C ALA A 16 -14.06 -13.29 11.28
N ALA A 17 -12.89 -12.92 11.83
CA ALA A 17 -11.60 -13.53 11.52
C ALA A 17 -11.59 -15.04 11.78
N ARG A 18 -12.17 -15.49 12.91
CA ARG A 18 -12.31 -16.93 13.21
C ARG A 18 -13.11 -17.67 12.17
N ARG A 19 -14.18 -17.05 11.64
CA ARG A 19 -15.01 -17.64 10.58
C ARG A 19 -14.28 -17.63 9.23
N LEU A 20 -13.61 -16.54 8.88
CA LEU A 20 -12.84 -16.44 7.63
C LEU A 20 -11.71 -17.47 7.55
N ALA A 21 -11.03 -17.73 8.67
CA ALA A 21 -9.91 -18.67 8.74
C ALA A 21 -10.27 -20.12 8.39
N THR A 22 -11.56 -20.49 8.41
CA THR A 22 -12.04 -21.84 8.09
C THR A 22 -12.70 -21.93 6.72
N LEU A 23 -12.87 -20.82 6.00
CA LEU A 23 -13.55 -20.81 4.71
C LEU A 23 -12.68 -21.42 3.61
N PRO A 24 -13.27 -22.24 2.71
CA PRO A 24 -12.59 -22.67 1.49
C PRO A 24 -12.20 -21.50 0.60
N THR A 25 -11.10 -21.67 -0.15
CA THR A 25 -10.61 -20.71 -1.15
C THR A 25 -11.71 -20.26 -2.11
N ALA A 26 -12.49 -21.20 -2.66
CA ALA A 26 -13.58 -20.89 -3.59
C ALA A 26 -14.66 -19.97 -3.00
N THR A 27 -14.94 -20.06 -1.70
CA THR A 27 -15.90 -19.17 -1.02
C THR A 27 -15.34 -17.76 -0.90
N LYS A 28 -14.05 -17.63 -0.55
CA LYS A 28 -13.35 -16.34 -0.49
C LYS A 28 -13.27 -15.70 -1.88
N ASP A 29 -12.89 -16.46 -2.90
CA ASP A 29 -12.79 -15.97 -4.27
C ASP A 29 -14.14 -15.53 -4.85
N ARG A 30 -15.22 -16.26 -4.56
CA ARG A 30 -16.57 -15.84 -4.93
C ARG A 30 -16.95 -14.49 -4.31
N ALA A 31 -16.55 -14.24 -3.06
CA ALA A 31 -16.77 -12.94 -2.41
C ALA A 31 -15.97 -11.82 -3.08
N LEU A 32 -14.72 -12.08 -3.47
CA LEU A 32 -13.90 -11.10 -4.20
C LEU A 32 -14.52 -10.76 -5.57
N LEU A 33 -14.97 -11.76 -6.33
CA LEU A 33 -15.67 -11.52 -7.60
C LEU A 33 -16.96 -10.72 -7.40
N ALA A 34 -17.71 -10.99 -6.35
CA ALA A 34 -18.90 -10.22 -6.00
C ALA A 34 -18.55 -8.77 -5.61
N ILE A 35 -17.45 -8.55 -4.89
CA ILE A 35 -16.96 -7.19 -4.58
C ILE A 35 -16.66 -6.43 -5.86
N ALA A 36 -15.94 -7.03 -6.82
CA ALA A 36 -15.65 -6.40 -8.11
C ALA A 36 -16.92 -6.05 -8.89
N ALA A 37 -17.93 -6.92 -8.86
CA ALA A 37 -19.23 -6.66 -9.49
C ALA A 37 -20.00 -5.50 -8.80
N GLU A 38 -20.06 -5.48 -7.47
CA GLU A 38 -20.71 -4.40 -6.71
C GLU A 38 -20.02 -3.06 -6.96
N LEU A 39 -18.68 -3.01 -6.97
CA LEU A 39 -17.94 -1.78 -7.27
C LEU A 39 -18.30 -1.18 -8.64
N ARG A 40 -18.49 -2.02 -9.66
CA ARG A 40 -18.93 -1.56 -10.99
C ARG A 40 -20.41 -1.17 -11.00
N SER A 41 -21.26 -1.92 -10.30
CA SER A 41 -22.70 -1.63 -10.20
C SER A 41 -22.97 -0.30 -9.48
N ASP A 42 -22.16 0.03 -8.47
CA ASP A 42 -22.28 1.24 -7.66
C ASP A 42 -21.39 2.40 -8.13
N GLU A 43 -20.83 2.31 -9.34
CA GLU A 43 -19.87 3.30 -9.86
C GLU A 43 -20.38 4.73 -9.69
N SER A 44 -21.63 4.99 -10.07
CA SER A 44 -22.21 6.33 -9.98
C SER A 44 -22.26 6.87 -8.55
N ALA A 45 -22.63 6.04 -7.57
CA ALA A 45 -22.72 6.42 -6.17
C ALA A 45 -21.32 6.64 -5.56
N ILE A 46 -20.35 5.77 -5.90
CA ILE A 46 -18.97 5.87 -5.42
C ILE A 46 -18.30 7.13 -5.96
N LEU A 47 -18.45 7.42 -7.25
CA LEU A 47 -17.86 8.60 -7.88
C LEU A 47 -18.49 9.89 -7.37
N ALA A 48 -19.82 9.93 -7.15
CA ALA A 48 -20.49 11.08 -6.57
C ALA A 48 -20.06 11.35 -5.12
N ALA A 49 -19.81 10.31 -4.33
CA ALA A 49 -19.25 10.45 -2.99
C ALA A 49 -17.80 10.97 -3.02
N ASN A 50 -16.99 10.46 -3.97
CA ASN A 50 -15.61 10.90 -4.15
C ASN A 50 -15.48 12.35 -4.62
N GLU A 51 -16.36 12.79 -5.51
CA GLU A 51 -16.35 14.18 -6.00
C GLU A 51 -16.57 15.19 -4.86
N GLN A 52 -17.46 14.86 -3.91
CA GLN A 52 -17.67 15.69 -2.71
C GLN A 52 -16.42 15.73 -1.81
N ASP A 53 -15.76 14.59 -1.60
CA ASP A 53 -14.51 14.53 -0.85
C ASP A 53 -13.38 15.33 -1.53
N VAL A 54 -13.28 15.24 -2.86
CA VAL A 54 -12.31 16.00 -3.66
C VAL A 54 -12.59 17.51 -3.58
N ALA A 55 -13.85 17.93 -3.69
CA ALA A 55 -14.23 19.33 -3.57
C ALA A 55 -13.91 19.89 -2.16
N ASP A 56 -14.17 19.10 -1.11
CA ASP A 56 -13.79 19.47 0.26
C ASP A 56 -12.28 19.55 0.43
N ALA A 57 -11.52 18.61 -0.13
CA ALA A 57 -10.06 18.61 -0.10
C ALA A 57 -9.47 19.86 -0.77
N GLN A 58 -10.00 20.24 -1.93
CA GLN A 58 -9.62 21.47 -2.65
C GLN A 58 -9.92 22.72 -1.82
N ARG A 59 -11.13 22.83 -1.25
CA ARG A 59 -11.51 23.97 -0.39
C ARG A 59 -10.64 24.07 0.87
N ASN A 60 -10.18 22.94 1.39
CA ASN A 60 -9.30 22.87 2.55
C ASN A 60 -7.80 23.02 2.21
N GLY A 61 -7.46 23.32 0.96
CA GLY A 61 -6.09 23.62 0.54
C GLY A 61 -5.15 22.42 0.49
N LEU A 62 -5.67 21.21 0.26
CA LEU A 62 -4.80 20.05 0.00
C LEU A 62 -4.02 20.27 -1.30
N SER A 63 -2.79 19.77 -1.36
CA SER A 63 -1.95 19.89 -2.56
C SER A 63 -2.52 19.07 -3.71
N GLU A 64 -2.27 19.49 -4.95
CA GLU A 64 -2.68 18.77 -6.17
C GLU A 64 -2.24 17.30 -6.16
N ALA A 65 -1.02 17.01 -5.65
CA ALA A 65 -0.53 15.63 -5.52
C ALA A 65 -1.37 14.77 -4.56
N LEU A 66 -1.93 15.34 -3.49
CA LEU A 66 -2.82 14.62 -2.58
C LEU A 66 -4.23 14.50 -3.17
N ILE A 67 -4.71 15.53 -3.87
CA ILE A 67 -5.98 15.50 -4.59
C ILE A 67 -5.97 14.42 -5.68
N ASP A 68 -4.88 14.30 -6.44
CA ASP A 68 -4.73 13.24 -7.44
C ASP A 68 -4.81 11.85 -6.80
N ARG A 69 -4.17 11.64 -5.64
CA ARG A 69 -4.26 10.36 -4.91
C ARG A 69 -5.67 10.06 -4.39
N LEU A 70 -6.42 11.10 -4.02
CA LEU A 70 -7.80 11.00 -3.53
C LEU A 70 -8.80 10.69 -4.65
N ARG A 71 -8.55 11.19 -5.86
CA ARG A 71 -9.51 11.16 -6.96
C ARG A 71 -9.77 9.75 -7.49
N LEU A 72 -11.04 9.39 -7.57
CA LEU A 72 -11.53 8.23 -8.32
C LEU A 72 -12.11 8.72 -9.65
N THR A 73 -11.90 7.92 -10.69
CA THR A 73 -12.51 8.08 -12.02
C THR A 73 -13.09 6.73 -12.43
N PRO A 74 -13.99 6.67 -13.44
CA PRO A 74 -14.49 5.39 -13.95
C PRO A 74 -13.35 4.42 -14.29
N GLN A 75 -12.29 4.91 -14.92
CA GLN A 75 -11.11 4.11 -15.28
C GLN A 75 -10.39 3.58 -14.03
N ARG A 76 -10.18 4.41 -13.01
CA ARG A 76 -9.54 3.99 -11.75
C ARG A 76 -10.40 3.00 -10.99
N LEU A 77 -11.72 3.20 -10.94
CA LEU A 77 -12.62 2.28 -10.25
C LEU A 77 -12.69 0.92 -10.96
N ASN A 78 -12.74 0.91 -12.30
CA ASN A 78 -12.68 -0.34 -13.04
C ASN A 78 -11.34 -1.06 -12.89
N ALA A 79 -10.22 -0.31 -12.82
CA ALA A 79 -8.92 -0.89 -12.51
C ALA A 79 -8.88 -1.53 -11.11
N ILE A 80 -9.43 -0.85 -10.09
CA ILE A 80 -9.57 -1.40 -8.74
C ILE A 80 -10.41 -2.69 -8.75
N ALA A 81 -11.55 -2.72 -9.47
CA ALA A 81 -12.35 -3.93 -9.60
C ALA A 81 -11.59 -5.07 -10.29
N ALA A 82 -10.81 -4.76 -11.34
CA ALA A 82 -9.96 -5.73 -12.02
C ALA A 82 -8.83 -6.26 -11.12
N ASP A 83 -8.25 -5.41 -10.26
CA ASP A 83 -7.25 -5.83 -9.27
C ASP A 83 -7.85 -6.81 -8.24
N VAL A 84 -9.09 -6.59 -7.80
CA VAL A 84 -9.82 -7.53 -6.94
C VAL A 84 -10.02 -8.89 -7.63
N GLU A 85 -10.39 -8.87 -8.92
CA GLU A 85 -10.51 -10.10 -9.72
C GLU A 85 -9.16 -10.80 -9.84
N HIS A 86 -8.07 -10.05 -10.06
CA HIS A 86 -6.73 -10.59 -10.12
C HIS A 86 -6.31 -11.29 -8.81
N VAL A 87 -6.69 -10.77 -7.65
CA VAL A 87 -6.42 -11.42 -6.35
C VAL A 87 -7.02 -12.84 -6.28
N THR A 88 -8.10 -13.13 -7.00
CA THR A 88 -8.66 -14.50 -7.05
C THR A 88 -7.72 -15.49 -7.73
N THR A 89 -6.89 -15.01 -8.67
CA THR A 89 -5.91 -15.85 -9.39
C THR A 89 -4.68 -16.18 -8.57
N LEU A 90 -4.44 -15.46 -7.47
CA LEU A 90 -3.33 -15.71 -6.56
C LEU A 90 -3.58 -16.99 -5.75
N GLY A 91 -2.49 -17.70 -5.43
CA GLY A 91 -2.53 -18.85 -4.53
C GLY A 91 -3.06 -18.46 -3.15
N ASP A 92 -3.91 -19.31 -2.58
CA ASP A 92 -4.39 -19.14 -1.22
C ASP A 92 -3.37 -19.73 -0.23
N PRO A 93 -2.70 -18.92 0.59
CA PRO A 93 -1.69 -19.44 1.52
C PRO A 93 -2.33 -20.15 2.72
N VAL A 94 -3.64 -19.98 2.96
CA VAL A 94 -4.28 -20.47 4.18
C VAL A 94 -4.36 -21.99 4.17
N GLY A 95 -3.69 -22.60 5.15
CA GLY A 95 -3.71 -24.03 5.37
C GLY A 95 -2.61 -24.82 4.66
N GLU A 96 -1.74 -24.17 3.88
CA GLU A 96 -0.53 -24.76 3.29
C GLU A 96 0.32 -25.43 4.38
N ARG A 97 0.76 -26.67 4.13
CA ARG A 97 1.67 -27.43 5.00
C ARG A 97 3.07 -27.42 4.42
N PHE A 98 4.07 -27.20 5.26
CA PHE A 98 5.49 -27.18 4.88
C PHE A 98 6.36 -27.69 6.04
N ASP A 99 7.66 -27.88 5.81
CA ASP A 99 8.62 -28.42 6.80
C ASP A 99 8.16 -29.74 7.44
N GLU A 100 7.65 -30.68 6.63
CA GLU A 100 7.13 -31.96 7.12
C GLU A 100 8.25 -32.98 7.37
N ARG A 101 8.23 -33.63 8.53
CA ARG A 101 9.14 -34.74 8.85
C ARG A 101 8.52 -35.71 9.85
N THR A 102 8.96 -36.97 9.77
CA THR A 102 8.66 -37.99 10.79
C THR A 102 9.86 -38.14 11.71
N LEU A 103 9.64 -38.03 13.02
CA LEU A 103 10.67 -38.18 14.04
C LEU A 103 11.02 -39.67 14.27
N PRO A 104 12.20 -39.98 14.87
CA PRO A 104 12.60 -41.37 15.13
C PRO A 104 11.62 -42.18 16.01
N ASN A 105 10.78 -41.50 16.79
CA ASN A 105 9.73 -42.12 17.61
C ASN A 105 8.39 -42.31 16.87
N GLY A 106 8.33 -42.04 15.57
CA GLY A 106 7.12 -42.19 14.73
C GLY A 106 6.18 -40.98 14.72
N LEU A 107 6.48 -39.88 15.42
CA LEU A 107 5.66 -38.68 15.40
C LEU A 107 5.82 -37.92 14.07
N SER A 108 4.73 -37.69 13.34
CA SER A 108 4.72 -36.79 12.18
C SER A 108 4.50 -35.34 12.63
N ILE A 109 5.39 -34.45 12.18
CA ILE A 109 5.30 -33.01 12.45
C ILE A 109 5.35 -32.24 11.14
N TYR A 110 4.59 -31.14 11.07
CA TYR A 110 4.59 -30.20 9.95
C TYR A 110 4.28 -28.80 10.48
N ARG A 111 4.61 -27.77 9.69
CA ARG A 111 4.16 -26.39 9.91
C ARG A 111 2.99 -26.08 9.00
N ARG A 112 2.05 -25.28 9.49
CA ARG A 112 0.86 -24.87 8.74
C ARG A 112 0.75 -23.35 8.70
N ARG A 113 0.54 -22.79 7.51
CA ARG A 113 0.20 -21.37 7.37
C ARG A 113 -1.22 -21.13 7.88
N VAL A 114 -1.38 -20.11 8.71
CA VAL A 114 -2.67 -19.65 9.24
C VAL A 114 -2.78 -18.14 9.05
N PRO A 115 -4.00 -17.58 8.98
CA PRO A 115 -4.18 -16.13 8.96
C PRO A 115 -3.60 -15.50 10.23
N ILE A 116 -3.19 -14.23 10.14
CA ILE A 116 -2.73 -13.45 11.28
C ILE A 116 -3.89 -13.22 12.27
N GLY A 117 -5.09 -12.97 11.75
CA GLY A 117 -6.31 -12.72 12.53
C GLY A 117 -7.00 -11.44 12.08
N VAL A 118 -6.82 -10.37 12.84
CA VAL A 118 -7.40 -9.05 12.56
C VAL A 118 -6.29 -8.06 12.23
N VAL A 119 -6.40 -7.42 11.08
CA VAL A 119 -5.46 -6.40 10.60
C VAL A 119 -6.11 -5.02 10.75
N GLY A 120 -5.45 -4.10 11.46
CA GLY A 120 -5.82 -2.68 11.47
C GLY A 120 -5.02 -1.92 10.41
N VAL A 121 -5.69 -1.22 9.51
CA VAL A 121 -5.01 -0.44 8.46
C VAL A 121 -5.38 1.02 8.55
N ILE A 122 -4.35 1.85 8.71
CA ILE A 122 -4.47 3.30 8.83
C ILE A 122 -3.86 3.93 7.59
N TYR A 123 -4.63 4.70 6.82
CA TYR A 123 -4.17 5.21 5.52
C TYR A 123 -4.66 6.62 5.23
N GLU A 124 -3.96 7.31 4.33
CA GLU A 124 -4.20 8.72 4.00
C GLU A 124 -4.43 8.91 2.49
N SER A 125 -5.42 9.74 2.16
CA SER A 125 -5.72 10.31 0.84
C SER A 125 -5.74 9.32 -0.32
N ARG A 126 -6.17 8.07 -0.07
CA ARG A 126 -6.19 6.98 -1.07
C ARG A 126 -7.40 6.07 -0.87
N PRO A 127 -8.56 6.38 -1.46
CA PRO A 127 -9.75 5.54 -1.32
C PRO A 127 -9.56 4.11 -1.83
N ASN A 128 -8.71 3.90 -2.86
CA ASN A 128 -8.43 2.57 -3.41
C ASN A 128 -7.88 1.59 -2.36
N VAL A 129 -7.10 2.09 -1.38
CA VAL A 129 -6.51 1.27 -0.31
C VAL A 129 -7.59 0.53 0.50
N THR A 130 -8.80 1.10 0.61
CA THR A 130 -9.96 0.45 1.23
C THR A 130 -10.24 -0.90 0.60
N VAL A 131 -10.26 -0.96 -0.73
CA VAL A 131 -10.62 -2.15 -1.50
C VAL A 131 -9.42 -3.09 -1.57
N ASP A 132 -8.23 -2.58 -1.90
CA ASP A 132 -7.02 -3.38 -2.07
C ASP A 132 -6.72 -4.20 -0.80
N VAL A 133 -6.80 -3.54 0.36
CA VAL A 133 -6.54 -4.18 1.65
C VAL A 133 -7.64 -5.14 2.02
N ALA A 134 -8.91 -4.79 1.80
CA ALA A 134 -10.03 -5.69 2.06
C ALA A 134 -9.89 -6.96 1.22
N ALA A 135 -9.59 -6.86 -0.08
CA ALA A 135 -9.42 -8.00 -0.97
C ALA A 135 -8.31 -8.94 -0.50
N LEU A 136 -7.13 -8.39 -0.18
CA LEU A 136 -5.99 -9.18 0.31
C LEU A 136 -6.28 -9.82 1.67
N CYS A 137 -6.90 -9.09 2.61
CA CYS A 137 -7.27 -9.63 3.92
C CYS A 137 -8.27 -10.78 3.78
N LEU A 138 -9.32 -10.59 2.97
CA LEU A 138 -10.31 -11.63 2.70
C LEU A 138 -9.67 -12.86 2.07
N LYS A 139 -8.84 -12.71 1.02
CA LYS A 139 -8.12 -13.82 0.38
C LYS A 139 -7.28 -14.60 1.39
N THR A 140 -6.60 -13.90 2.29
CA THR A 140 -5.71 -14.49 3.30
C THR A 140 -6.42 -14.89 4.60
N GLY A 141 -7.76 -14.85 4.64
CA GLY A 141 -8.55 -15.31 5.78
C GLY A 141 -8.50 -14.39 7.01
N ASN A 142 -8.13 -13.13 6.84
CA ASN A 142 -8.07 -12.11 7.88
C ASN A 142 -9.30 -11.20 7.84
N ALA A 143 -9.75 -10.74 9.02
CA ALA A 143 -10.65 -9.59 9.09
C ALA A 143 -9.83 -8.29 9.08
N VAL A 144 -10.45 -7.19 8.65
CA VAL A 144 -9.80 -5.89 8.59
C VAL A 144 -10.63 -4.78 9.25
N ILE A 145 -9.94 -3.91 9.99
CA ILE A 145 -10.46 -2.64 10.50
C ILE A 145 -9.73 -1.51 9.78
N LEU A 146 -10.47 -0.75 8.98
CA LEU A 146 -9.96 0.31 8.13
C LEU A 146 -10.17 1.66 8.78
N ARG A 147 -9.13 2.50 8.77
CA ARG A 147 -9.21 3.90 9.18
C ARG A 147 -8.54 4.76 8.12
N GLY A 148 -9.34 5.39 7.28
CA GLY A 148 -8.88 6.35 6.28
C GLY A 148 -8.66 7.77 6.83
N GLY A 149 -8.12 8.65 5.99
CA GLY A 149 -7.96 10.07 6.30
C GLY A 149 -9.31 10.81 6.32
N LYS A 150 -9.33 11.97 6.96
CA LYS A 150 -10.55 12.83 7.08
C LYS A 150 -11.09 13.27 5.72
N GLU A 151 -10.23 13.30 4.72
CA GLU A 151 -10.49 13.66 3.33
C GLU A 151 -11.07 12.52 2.49
N THR A 152 -11.18 11.30 3.03
CA THR A 152 -11.66 10.10 2.30
C THR A 152 -12.98 9.54 2.86
N VAL A 153 -13.65 10.26 3.77
CA VAL A 153 -14.73 9.71 4.59
C VAL A 153 -15.91 9.20 3.75
N ARG A 154 -16.40 10.00 2.78
CA ARG A 154 -17.57 9.61 1.97
C ARG A 154 -17.19 8.51 0.98
N SER A 155 -16.03 8.63 0.36
CA SER A 155 -15.47 7.64 -0.57
C SER A 155 -15.35 6.27 0.09
N ASN A 156 -14.73 6.20 1.28
CA ASN A 156 -14.56 4.95 1.99
C ASN A 156 -15.88 4.36 2.46
N ALA A 157 -16.83 5.19 2.90
CA ALA A 157 -18.17 4.72 3.27
C ALA A 157 -18.89 4.07 2.09
N ALA A 158 -18.85 4.69 0.90
CA ALA A 158 -19.45 4.14 -0.32
C ALA A 158 -18.78 2.83 -0.75
N LEU A 159 -17.45 2.77 -0.74
CA LEU A 159 -16.68 1.55 -1.07
C LEU A 159 -16.97 0.41 -0.09
N VAL A 160 -16.99 0.68 1.21
CA VAL A 160 -17.29 -0.34 2.23
C VAL A 160 -18.74 -0.80 2.15
N ALA A 161 -19.69 0.06 1.78
CA ALA A 161 -21.07 -0.35 1.56
C ALA A 161 -21.19 -1.36 0.40
N ALA A 162 -20.50 -1.12 -0.71
CA ALA A 162 -20.43 -2.06 -1.84
C ALA A 162 -19.77 -3.38 -1.42
N ILE A 163 -18.65 -3.32 -0.68
CA ILE A 163 -17.99 -4.52 -0.14
C ILE A 163 -18.95 -5.32 0.74
N ARG A 164 -19.64 -4.68 1.69
CA ARG A 164 -20.54 -5.37 2.63
C ARG A 164 -21.74 -6.02 1.93
N ARG A 165 -22.28 -5.41 0.88
CA ARG A 165 -23.31 -6.06 0.04
C ARG A 165 -22.78 -7.35 -0.58
N ALA A 166 -21.58 -7.34 -1.15
CA ALA A 166 -20.95 -8.54 -1.70
C ALA A 166 -20.69 -9.62 -0.63
N LEU A 167 -20.27 -9.23 0.58
CA LEU A 167 -20.08 -10.18 1.68
C LEU A 167 -21.39 -10.86 2.08
N ALA A 168 -22.47 -10.07 2.21
CA ALA A 168 -23.79 -10.58 2.57
C ALA A 168 -24.32 -11.58 1.54
N THR A 169 -24.20 -11.28 0.24
CA THR A 169 -24.70 -12.16 -0.84
C THR A 169 -23.90 -13.45 -0.98
N THR A 170 -22.63 -13.45 -0.57
CA THR A 170 -21.74 -14.61 -0.67
C THR A 170 -21.62 -15.42 0.61
N GLY A 171 -22.28 -14.95 1.67
CA GLY A 171 -22.35 -15.60 2.97
C GLY A 171 -21.12 -15.38 3.85
N LEU A 172 -20.26 -14.41 3.55
CA LEU A 172 -19.17 -14.02 4.44
C LEU A 172 -19.70 -13.16 5.60
N PRO A 173 -18.97 -13.07 6.73
CA PRO A 173 -19.37 -12.18 7.82
C PRO A 173 -19.25 -10.71 7.38
N ASP A 174 -20.30 -9.91 7.54
CA ASP A 174 -20.26 -8.47 7.25
C ASP A 174 -19.12 -7.74 7.98
N ASP A 175 -18.87 -8.11 9.23
CA ASP A 175 -17.83 -7.51 10.08
C ASP A 175 -16.40 -7.97 9.72
N ALA A 176 -16.24 -8.75 8.65
CA ALA A 176 -14.94 -9.07 8.07
C ALA A 176 -14.22 -7.82 7.55
N VAL A 177 -14.97 -6.82 7.11
CA VAL A 177 -14.45 -5.53 6.64
C VAL A 177 -15.21 -4.42 7.37
N GLN A 178 -14.53 -3.75 8.30
CA GLN A 178 -15.10 -2.66 9.08
C GLN A 178 -14.33 -1.36 8.82
N VAL A 179 -15.01 -0.23 8.95
CA VAL A 179 -14.41 1.11 8.85
C VAL A 179 -14.72 1.94 10.09
N ILE A 180 -13.72 2.64 10.59
CA ILE A 180 -13.89 3.67 11.62
C ILE A 180 -14.26 4.96 10.90
N ALA A 181 -15.54 5.34 10.97
CA ALA A 181 -16.07 6.52 10.29
C ALA A 181 -15.62 7.85 10.93
N ASP A 182 -15.28 7.82 12.23
CA ASP A 182 -14.81 9.00 12.96
C ASP A 182 -13.35 9.33 12.55
N PRO A 183 -13.10 10.50 11.92
CA PRO A 183 -11.78 10.88 11.44
C PRO A 183 -10.88 11.48 12.52
N SER A 184 -11.28 11.47 13.80
CA SER A 184 -10.46 11.99 14.89
C SER A 184 -9.14 11.21 15.05
N ARG A 185 -8.12 11.90 15.56
CA ARG A 185 -6.81 11.29 15.87
C ARG A 185 -6.89 10.37 17.09
N GLU A 186 -7.82 10.64 18.00
CA GLU A 186 -8.07 9.82 19.19
C GLU A 186 -8.42 8.39 18.81
N ARG A 187 -9.25 8.18 17.78
CA ARG A 187 -9.59 6.84 17.27
C ARG A 187 -8.40 6.08 16.72
N VAL A 188 -7.41 6.78 16.17
CA VAL A 188 -6.16 6.14 15.73
C VAL A 188 -5.41 5.62 16.94
N LEU A 189 -5.24 6.44 17.98
CA LEU A 189 -4.57 6.03 19.21
C LEU A 189 -5.29 4.87 19.91
N GLU A 190 -6.62 4.90 19.97
CA GLU A 190 -7.42 3.80 20.50
C GLU A 190 -7.20 2.51 19.69
N LEU A 191 -7.22 2.58 18.35
CA LEU A 191 -6.98 1.42 17.49
C LEU A 191 -5.58 0.84 17.67
N LEU A 192 -4.57 1.70 17.79
CA LEU A 192 -3.17 1.31 18.00
C LEU A 192 -2.94 0.61 19.35
N LYS A 193 -3.86 0.76 20.31
CA LYS A 193 -3.82 0.16 21.65
C LYS A 193 -4.82 -0.99 21.82
N LEU A 194 -5.39 -1.50 20.73
CA LEU A 194 -6.44 -2.51 20.75
C LEU A 194 -5.87 -3.94 20.61
N ASP A 195 -4.75 -4.24 21.28
CA ASP A 195 -3.99 -5.49 21.15
C ASP A 195 -4.74 -6.76 21.57
N GLN A 196 -5.81 -6.61 22.36
CA GLN A 196 -6.72 -7.73 22.65
C GLN A 196 -7.50 -8.22 21.42
N TYR A 197 -7.68 -7.37 20.40
CA TYR A 197 -8.54 -7.64 19.25
C TYR A 197 -7.87 -7.48 17.90
N VAL A 198 -6.78 -6.72 17.81
CA VAL A 198 -6.04 -6.46 16.57
C VAL A 198 -4.65 -7.06 16.67
N ASP A 199 -4.30 -7.89 15.70
CA ASP A 199 -3.07 -8.69 15.71
C ASP A 199 -1.92 -8.02 14.94
N MET A 200 -2.24 -7.09 14.04
CA MET A 200 -1.26 -6.39 13.22
C MET A 200 -1.76 -5.01 12.78
N ILE A 201 -0.89 -4.01 12.80
CA ILE A 201 -1.14 -2.68 12.23
C ILE A 201 -0.32 -2.47 10.96
N ILE A 202 -0.96 -1.92 9.93
CA ILE A 202 -0.30 -1.51 8.68
C ILE A 202 -0.63 -0.04 8.39
N PRO A 203 0.28 0.90 8.63
CA PRO A 203 0.11 2.27 8.15
C PRO A 203 0.46 2.37 6.66
N ARG A 204 -0.35 3.11 5.91
CA ARG A 204 -0.14 3.44 4.50
C ARG A 204 -0.27 4.94 4.30
N GLY A 205 0.84 5.65 4.53
CA GLY A 205 0.88 7.11 4.46
C GLY A 205 2.30 7.64 4.35
N GLY A 206 2.52 8.86 4.81
CA GLY A 206 3.86 9.45 4.90
C GLY A 206 4.71 8.85 6.02
N ALA A 207 5.99 9.20 6.04
CA ALA A 207 6.93 8.78 7.10
C ALA A 207 6.44 9.15 8.51
N GLY A 208 5.80 10.32 8.66
CA GLY A 208 5.22 10.75 9.93
C GLY A 208 4.13 9.82 10.45
N LEU A 209 3.25 9.30 9.59
CA LEU A 209 2.24 8.31 9.99
C LEU A 209 2.89 6.98 10.42
N HIS A 210 3.92 6.55 9.68
CA HIS A 210 4.65 5.32 10.02
C HIS A 210 5.33 5.45 11.38
N GLN A 211 6.01 6.57 11.62
CA GLN A 211 6.66 6.88 12.90
C GLN A 211 5.62 6.94 14.02
N PHE A 212 4.53 7.68 13.83
CA PHE A 212 3.45 7.79 14.81
C PHE A 212 2.88 6.42 15.22
N CYS A 213 2.62 5.54 14.25
CA CYS A 213 2.13 4.19 14.55
C CYS A 213 3.18 3.36 15.30
N ARG A 214 4.45 3.40 14.89
CA ARG A 214 5.54 2.67 15.57
C ARG A 214 5.73 3.11 17.02
N GLU A 215 5.62 4.41 17.30
CA GLU A 215 5.86 4.97 18.63
C GLU A 215 4.69 4.78 19.59
N ASN A 216 3.45 4.63 19.07
CA ASN A 216 2.23 4.62 19.90
C ASN A 216 1.52 3.26 19.98
N ALA A 217 1.87 2.29 19.13
CA ALA A 217 1.20 1.00 19.09
C ALA A 217 1.66 0.04 20.19
N THR A 218 0.70 -0.65 20.81
CA THR A 218 0.96 -1.88 21.60
C THR A 218 0.91 -3.13 20.72
N ILE A 219 0.44 -2.99 19.49
CA ILE A 219 0.28 -4.03 18.47
C ILE A 219 1.51 -4.03 17.54
N PRO A 220 1.99 -5.19 17.05
CA PRO A 220 3.02 -5.23 16.01
C PRO A 220 2.65 -4.38 14.79
N VAL A 221 3.61 -3.61 14.28
CA VAL A 221 3.41 -2.70 13.13
C VAL A 221 4.30 -3.11 11.97
N ILE A 222 3.72 -3.36 10.80
CA ILE A 222 4.47 -3.53 9.54
C ILE A 222 4.54 -2.18 8.83
N THR A 223 5.73 -1.57 8.82
CA THR A 223 5.99 -0.33 8.08
C THR A 223 7.05 -0.55 7.00
N GLY A 224 6.92 0.15 5.87
CA GLY A 224 8.02 0.31 4.93
C GLY A 224 9.13 1.22 5.50
N GLY A 225 10.35 1.06 4.98
CA GLY A 225 11.49 1.94 5.26
C GLY A 225 11.41 3.30 4.55
N LEU A 226 12.40 4.17 4.80
CA LEU A 226 12.49 5.53 4.24
C LEU A 226 12.79 5.58 2.73
N GLY A 227 12.98 4.43 2.08
CA GLY A 227 12.98 4.31 0.62
C GLY A 227 14.15 4.99 -0.11
N VAL A 228 15.30 5.17 0.54
CA VAL A 228 16.50 5.74 -0.11
C VAL A 228 17.18 4.66 -0.94
N CYS A 229 16.93 4.68 -2.24
CA CYS A 229 17.33 3.60 -3.13
C CYS A 229 18.61 3.94 -3.87
N HIS A 230 19.57 3.01 -3.85
CA HIS A 230 20.86 3.13 -4.51
C HIS A 230 20.95 2.20 -5.71
N MET A 231 21.58 2.66 -6.78
CA MET A 231 21.98 1.83 -7.91
C MET A 231 23.48 1.92 -8.08
N PHE A 232 24.18 0.78 -8.10
CA PHE A 232 25.61 0.72 -8.38
C PHE A 232 25.84 0.26 -9.82
N VAL A 233 26.65 1.01 -10.56
CA VAL A 233 27.06 0.68 -11.92
C VAL A 233 28.52 0.24 -11.90
N ASP A 234 28.71 -1.07 -12.09
CA ASP A 234 30.02 -1.72 -12.15
C ASP A 234 30.78 -1.35 -13.44
N ALA A 235 32.11 -1.48 -13.42
CA ALA A 235 32.98 -1.23 -14.57
C ALA A 235 32.62 -2.09 -15.80
N THR A 236 32.01 -3.25 -15.61
CA THR A 236 31.62 -4.18 -16.68
C THR A 236 30.21 -3.93 -17.24
N ALA A 237 29.49 -2.92 -16.75
CA ALA A 237 28.13 -2.65 -17.16
C ALA A 237 28.04 -2.24 -18.64
N ASN A 238 27.02 -2.75 -19.34
CA ASN A 238 26.74 -2.33 -20.71
C ASN A 238 26.02 -0.98 -20.71
N LEU A 239 26.68 0.06 -21.25
CA LEU A 239 26.16 1.44 -21.32
C LEU A 239 24.78 1.53 -21.99
N GLN A 240 24.55 0.77 -23.06
CA GLN A 240 23.28 0.78 -23.81
C GLN A 240 22.10 0.30 -22.98
N HIS A 241 22.35 -0.55 -21.97
CA HIS A 241 21.32 -1.04 -21.06
C HIS A 241 21.27 -0.24 -19.76
N ALA A 242 22.42 0.22 -19.26
CA ALA A 242 22.51 0.96 -18.01
C ALA A 242 21.72 2.28 -18.05
N VAL A 243 21.86 3.07 -19.11
CA VAL A 243 21.21 4.40 -19.21
C VAL A 243 19.68 4.28 -19.16
N PRO A 244 18.99 3.42 -19.96
CA PRO A 244 17.55 3.24 -19.85
C PRO A 244 17.07 2.74 -18.48
N VAL A 245 17.85 1.89 -17.81
CA VAL A 245 17.51 1.36 -16.48
C VAL A 245 17.58 2.47 -15.43
N ILE A 246 18.63 3.29 -15.46
CA ILE A 246 18.80 4.45 -14.57
C ILE A 246 17.66 5.46 -14.80
N HIS A 247 17.37 5.77 -16.07
CA HIS A 247 16.25 6.64 -16.45
C HIS A 247 14.94 6.14 -15.87
N ASN A 248 14.60 4.87 -16.13
CA ASN A 248 13.36 4.28 -15.64
C ASN A 248 13.27 4.36 -14.12
N ALA A 249 14.35 3.96 -13.43
CA ALA A 249 14.40 3.94 -11.98
C ALA A 249 14.20 5.33 -11.36
N LYS A 250 14.65 6.41 -12.00
CA LYS A 250 14.44 7.77 -11.50
C LYS A 250 13.12 8.42 -11.95
N VAL A 251 12.80 8.31 -13.25
CA VAL A 251 11.83 9.18 -13.92
C VAL A 251 10.44 8.57 -13.99
N GLN A 252 10.29 7.24 -13.99
CA GLN A 252 8.98 6.60 -14.18
C GLN A 252 7.95 7.06 -13.14
N ARG A 253 8.35 7.11 -11.87
CA ARG A 253 7.49 7.59 -10.77
C ARG A 253 8.34 8.15 -9.63
N PRO A 254 8.81 9.42 -9.72
CA PRO A 254 9.75 10.00 -8.76
C PRO A 254 9.21 10.08 -7.32
N SER A 255 7.89 10.02 -7.14
CA SER A 255 7.23 10.04 -5.82
C SER A 255 7.07 8.66 -5.17
N ALA A 256 7.54 7.59 -5.81
CA ALA A 256 7.53 6.24 -5.26
C ALA A 256 8.75 6.01 -4.34
N CYS A 257 8.58 5.23 -3.28
CA CYS A 257 9.64 4.94 -2.31
C CYS A 257 10.72 3.96 -2.82
N ASN A 258 10.61 3.51 -4.08
CA ASN A 258 11.59 2.67 -4.76
C ASN A 258 12.24 3.38 -5.96
N ALA A 259 11.96 4.68 -6.14
CA ALA A 259 12.62 5.48 -7.16
C ALA A 259 14.10 5.62 -6.81
N LEU A 260 14.97 5.71 -7.82
CA LEU A 260 16.41 5.90 -7.60
C LEU A 260 16.68 7.25 -6.93
N ASP A 261 17.42 7.24 -5.83
CA ASP A 261 17.88 8.45 -5.15
C ASP A 261 19.37 8.67 -5.41
N THR A 262 20.18 7.62 -5.27
CA THR A 262 21.65 7.70 -5.36
C THR A 262 22.20 6.77 -6.42
N LEU A 263 22.90 7.33 -7.40
CA LEU A 263 23.65 6.56 -8.39
C LEU A 263 25.12 6.49 -7.98
N LEU A 264 25.61 5.27 -7.73
CA LEU A 264 27.01 4.98 -7.45
C LEU A 264 27.63 4.44 -8.74
N VAL A 265 28.71 5.05 -9.22
CA VAL A 265 29.36 4.66 -10.48
C VAL A 265 30.81 4.30 -10.21
N GLN A 266 31.22 3.14 -10.72
CA GLN A 266 32.62 2.72 -10.66
C GLN A 266 33.49 3.67 -11.50
N ARG A 267 34.62 4.10 -10.93
CA ARG A 267 35.50 5.12 -11.55
C ARG A 267 35.90 4.81 -12.99
N ASP A 268 36.16 3.53 -13.30
CA ASP A 268 36.66 3.12 -14.63
C ASP A 268 35.65 3.33 -15.76
N ILE A 269 34.34 3.25 -15.48
CA ILE A 269 33.27 3.44 -16.47
C ILE A 269 32.66 4.84 -16.41
N ALA A 270 32.94 5.60 -15.35
CA ALA A 270 32.36 6.92 -15.12
C ALA A 270 32.56 7.92 -16.29
N PRO A 271 33.74 8.00 -16.94
CA PRO A 271 33.95 8.94 -18.05
C PRO A 271 33.04 8.68 -19.26
N ASP A 272 32.69 7.42 -19.51
CA ASP A 272 31.84 7.04 -20.64
C ASP A 272 30.34 7.07 -20.28
N LEU A 273 30.00 6.75 -19.03
CA LEU A 273 28.61 6.66 -18.56
C LEU A 273 28.02 8.00 -18.13
N LEU A 274 28.72 8.76 -17.29
CA LEU A 274 28.16 9.94 -16.65
C LEU A 274 27.72 11.03 -17.63
N PRO A 275 28.44 11.31 -18.73
CA PRO A 275 27.96 12.27 -19.73
C PRO A 275 26.61 11.89 -20.36
N LEU A 276 26.37 10.59 -20.57
CA LEU A 276 25.12 10.07 -21.15
C LEU A 276 23.98 10.16 -20.16
N VAL A 277 24.21 9.72 -18.91
CA VAL A 277 23.22 9.80 -17.83
C VAL A 277 22.86 11.25 -17.50
N GLY A 278 23.87 12.12 -17.44
CA GLY A 278 23.69 13.54 -17.15
C GLY A 278 22.81 14.24 -18.17
N ALA A 279 23.05 13.99 -19.47
CA ALA A 279 22.23 14.55 -20.54
C ALA A 279 20.79 14.01 -20.51
N ASP A 280 20.62 12.70 -20.33
CA ASP A 280 19.32 12.04 -20.34
C ASP A 280 18.43 12.47 -19.14
N LEU A 281 18.98 12.49 -17.93
CA LEU A 281 18.24 12.89 -16.74
C LEU A 281 17.97 14.41 -16.70
N ALA A 282 18.91 15.23 -17.17
CA ALA A 282 18.67 16.68 -17.29
C ALA A 282 17.54 16.99 -18.29
N ALA A 283 17.47 16.26 -19.41
CA ALA A 283 16.37 16.39 -20.37
C ALA A 283 15.00 16.01 -19.76
N ALA A 284 14.99 15.12 -18.77
CA ALA A 284 13.81 14.76 -17.98
C ALA A 284 13.51 15.74 -16.83
N GLY A 285 14.30 16.81 -16.66
CA GLY A 285 14.13 17.82 -15.63
C GLY A 285 14.62 17.39 -14.23
N VAL A 286 15.49 16.39 -14.15
CA VAL A 286 16.06 15.91 -12.89
C VAL A 286 17.24 16.82 -12.47
N GLU A 287 17.22 17.28 -11.22
CA GLU A 287 18.39 17.89 -10.57
C GLU A 287 19.36 16.79 -10.13
N LEU A 288 20.62 16.92 -10.54
CA LEU A 288 21.71 16.00 -10.20
C LEU A 288 22.62 16.67 -9.18
N ARG A 289 22.74 16.04 -8.01
CA ARG A 289 23.69 16.44 -6.96
C ARG A 289 24.90 15.54 -7.05
N ALA A 290 26.07 16.10 -7.34
CA ALA A 290 27.25 15.33 -7.66
C ALA A 290 28.44 15.70 -6.77
N ASP A 291 29.24 14.68 -6.44
CA ASP A 291 30.51 14.85 -5.76
C ASP A 291 31.56 15.48 -6.70
N PRO A 292 32.74 15.89 -6.22
CA PRO A 292 33.73 16.55 -7.06
C PRO A 292 34.19 15.71 -8.27
N GLU A 293 34.26 14.38 -8.14
CA GLU A 293 34.68 13.48 -9.23
C GLU A 293 33.60 13.41 -10.32
N ALA A 294 32.34 13.20 -9.96
CA ALA A 294 31.22 13.13 -10.89
C ALA A 294 30.91 14.51 -11.51
N MET A 295 31.05 15.61 -10.76
CA MET A 295 30.88 16.98 -11.26
C MET A 295 31.82 17.27 -12.43
N ALA A 296 33.06 16.78 -12.38
CA ALA A 296 34.03 16.97 -13.45
C ALA A 296 33.63 16.24 -14.75
N LEU A 297 32.81 15.19 -14.65
CA LEU A 297 32.39 14.34 -15.77
C LEU A 297 30.98 14.67 -16.29
N LEU A 298 30.14 15.32 -15.48
CA LEU A 298 28.77 15.72 -15.82
C LEU A 298 28.70 17.05 -16.60
N THR A 299 29.56 17.21 -17.62
CA THR A 299 29.70 18.47 -18.36
C THR A 299 28.52 18.79 -19.29
N SER A 300 27.70 17.79 -19.64
CA SER A 300 26.54 17.89 -20.53
C SER A 300 25.21 18.19 -19.81
N GLY A 301 25.16 18.17 -18.47
CA GLY A 301 23.94 18.38 -17.70
C GLY A 301 23.51 19.85 -17.53
N GLY A 302 24.34 20.80 -17.96
CA GLY A 302 24.02 22.23 -17.90
C GLY A 302 23.68 22.71 -16.47
N ASN A 303 22.65 23.55 -16.33
CA ASN A 303 22.23 24.12 -15.04
C ASN A 303 21.54 23.11 -14.10
N HIS A 304 21.39 21.85 -14.50
CA HIS A 304 20.74 20.82 -13.69
C HIS A 304 21.72 20.06 -12.79
N VAL A 305 23.01 20.36 -12.85
CA VAL A 305 24.03 19.73 -12.01
C VAL A 305 24.49 20.71 -10.94
N VAL A 306 24.36 20.33 -9.68
CA VAL A 306 24.78 21.11 -8.51
C VAL A 306 25.74 20.29 -7.65
N PRO A 307 26.67 20.93 -6.93
CA PRO A 307 27.53 20.22 -5.99
C PRO A 307 26.68 19.58 -4.87
N ALA A 308 26.95 18.32 -4.58
CA ALA A 308 26.39 17.64 -3.41
C ALA A 308 26.89 18.29 -2.10
N VAL A 309 26.04 18.31 -1.08
CA VAL A 309 26.36 18.79 0.28
C VAL A 309 26.27 17.64 1.29
N ASP A 310 26.78 17.84 2.51
CA ASP A 310 26.80 16.79 3.56
C ASP A 310 25.41 16.20 3.92
N SER A 311 24.32 16.88 3.57
CA SER A 311 22.96 16.41 3.81
C SER A 311 22.38 15.55 2.67
N ASP A 312 23.10 15.41 1.56
CA ASP A 312 22.76 14.55 0.41
C ASP A 312 23.33 13.14 0.56
#